data_AF-A0A9W6MHY6-F1
#
_entry.id   AF-A0A9W6MHY6-F1
#
_cell.length_a   1.000
_cell.length_b   1.000
_cell.length_c   1.000
_cell.angle_alpha   90.00
_cell.angle_beta   90.00
_cell.angle_gamma   90.00
#
_symmetry.space_group_name_H-M   'P 1'
#
loop_
_entity.id
_entity.type
_entity.pdbx_description
1 polymer ?
#
loop_
_entity_poly.entity_id
_entity_poly.type
_entity_poly.pdbx_seq_one_letter_code
_entity_poly.pdbx_strand_id
1 'polypeptide(L)'
;MSRHVVRLDRIRSHWGDTLRVAGSLTMGTVRAYDLIRMLSADGRSTGLGEVFAHYGRIFKTLHLLQFLHDEGYRRMIGTQLNVQEARHRLARKIAFGNRGQLRQRYREGMEDQLGALGLALNAVVWWNSLYLNAAVTQLREQGFPVTDEMCARLLPIAYEHINFLGRYAFTRADTSGALRPFHEVSANAG
;
A
#
# COMPACT_ATOMS: atom_id res chain seq x y z
N MET A 1 0.89 32.44 16.94
CA MET A 1 -0.39 32.62 16.21
C MET A 1 -0.48 31.61 15.09
N SER A 2 -1.57 30.83 15.04
CA SER A 2 -1.75 29.61 14.23
C SER A 2 -1.49 29.82 12.73
N ARG A 3 -0.53 29.07 12.18
CA ARG A 3 -0.12 29.07 10.76
C ARG A 3 -1.11 28.29 9.84
N HIS A 4 -2.31 27.96 10.34
CA HIS A 4 -3.23 26.99 9.75
C HIS A 4 -4.66 27.52 9.53
N VAL A 5 -4.85 28.82 9.36
CA VAL A 5 -6.15 29.40 9.01
C VAL A 5 -6.37 29.31 7.49
N VAL A 6 -7.53 28.78 7.07
CA VAL A 6 -7.94 28.76 5.66
C VAL A 6 -8.38 30.16 5.24
N ARG A 7 -7.78 30.70 4.17
CA ARG A 7 -8.15 32.00 3.61
C ARG A 7 -9.12 31.80 2.44
N LEU A 8 -10.42 31.84 2.74
CA LEU A 8 -11.47 31.64 1.75
C LEU A 8 -11.47 32.72 0.66
N ASP A 9 -11.11 33.96 1.00
CA ASP A 9 -11.07 35.06 0.03
C ASP A 9 -10.04 34.83 -1.08
N ARG A 10 -8.89 34.22 -0.74
CA ARG A 10 -7.86 33.86 -1.73
C ARG A 10 -8.30 32.74 -2.66
N ILE A 11 -9.06 31.77 -2.13
CA ILE A 11 -9.64 30.70 -2.94
C ILE A 11 -10.68 31.27 -3.90
N ARG A 12 -11.57 32.13 -3.40
CA ARG A 12 -12.63 32.75 -4.21
C ARG A 12 -12.07 33.62 -5.33
N SER A 13 -11.04 34.42 -5.04
CA SER A 13 -10.44 35.33 -6.05
C SER A 13 -9.72 34.60 -7.18
N HIS A 14 -9.26 33.37 -6.97
CA HIS A 14 -8.56 32.55 -7.97
C HIS A 14 -9.33 31.27 -8.34
N TRP A 15 -10.64 31.24 -8.10
CA TRP A 15 -11.47 30.06 -8.33
C TRP A 15 -11.52 29.67 -9.81
N GLY A 16 -11.62 30.67 -10.69
CA GLY A 16 -11.61 30.46 -12.14
C GLY A 16 -10.33 29.79 -12.63
N ASP A 17 -9.17 30.23 -12.14
CA ASP A 17 -7.88 29.64 -12.52
C ASP A 17 -7.72 28.22 -11.97
N THR A 18 -8.21 27.98 -10.75
CA THR A 18 -8.24 26.65 -10.13
C THR A 18 -9.05 25.66 -10.99
N LEU A 19 -10.24 26.08 -11.45
CA LEU A 19 -11.09 25.28 -12.33
C LEU A 19 -10.47 25.05 -13.71
N ARG A 20 -9.77 26.04 -14.27
CA ARG A 20 -9.05 25.89 -15.54
C ARG A 20 -7.93 24.86 -15.42
N VAL A 21 -7.16 24.88 -14.33
CA VAL A 21 -6.12 23.88 -14.06
C VAL A 21 -6.72 22.48 -13.92
N ALA A 22 -7.82 22.36 -13.17
CA ALA A 22 -8.52 21.08 -13.03
C ALA A 22 -9.06 20.57 -14.37
N GLY A 23 -9.70 21.44 -15.16
CA GLY A 23 -10.21 21.11 -16.50
C GLY A 23 -9.11 20.67 -17.45
N SER A 24 -7.98 21.39 -17.49
CA SER A 24 -6.82 21.00 -18.30
C SER A 24 -6.25 19.63 -17.92
N LEU A 25 -6.22 19.30 -16.63
CA LEU A 25 -5.81 17.98 -16.17
C LEU A 25 -6.81 16.90 -16.59
N THR A 26 -8.12 17.13 -16.39
CA THR A 26 -9.17 16.17 -16.77
C THR A 26 -9.24 15.93 -18.28
N MET A 27 -8.99 16.97 -19.09
CA MET A 27 -8.95 16.88 -20.55
C MET A 27 -7.61 16.35 -21.08
N GLY A 28 -6.63 16.09 -20.20
CA GLY A 28 -5.31 15.58 -20.58
C GLY A 28 -4.44 16.57 -21.37
N THR A 29 -4.79 17.86 -21.38
CA THR A 29 -4.02 18.90 -22.09
C THR A 29 -2.73 19.25 -21.37
N VAL A 30 -2.64 18.98 -20.08
CA VAL A 30 -1.44 19.15 -19.25
C VAL A 30 -1.21 17.89 -18.41
N ARG A 31 0.04 17.43 -18.31
CA ARG A 31 0.39 16.30 -17.45
C ARG A 31 0.44 16.73 -15.98
N ALA A 32 0.05 15.84 -15.07
CA ALA A 32 0.09 16.10 -13.64
C ALA A 32 1.48 16.54 -13.13
N TYR A 33 2.56 15.99 -13.70
CA TYR A 33 3.92 16.36 -13.36
C TYR A 33 4.23 17.84 -13.67
N ASP A 34 3.78 18.33 -14.82
CA ASP A 34 4.01 19.72 -15.24
C ASP A 34 3.27 20.69 -14.32
N LEU A 35 2.06 20.32 -13.89
CA LEU A 35 1.31 21.09 -12.89
C LEU A 35 2.02 21.13 -11.54
N ILE A 36 2.57 20.02 -11.06
CA ILE A 36 3.30 20.00 -9.77
C ILE A 36 4.49 20.96 -9.81
N ARG A 37 5.22 20.99 -10.93
CA ARG A 37 6.33 21.95 -11.14
C ARG A 37 5.84 23.39 -11.22
N MET A 38 4.74 23.64 -11.93
CA MET A 38 4.15 24.99 -12.04
C MET A 38 3.64 25.51 -10.70
N LEU A 39 3.08 24.64 -9.85
CA LEU A 39 2.56 24.99 -8.53
C LEU A 39 3.68 25.17 -7.49
N SER A 40 4.88 24.65 -7.76
CA SER A 40 6.05 24.67 -6.89
C SER A 40 7.29 25.16 -7.64
N ALA A 41 7.47 26.48 -7.73
CA ALA A 41 8.66 27.08 -8.35
C ALA A 41 9.80 27.16 -7.33
N ASP A 42 10.93 26.48 -7.60
CA ASP A 42 12.14 26.49 -6.75
C ASP A 42 11.89 26.24 -5.26
N GLY A 43 10.97 25.31 -4.95
CA GLY A 43 10.60 24.95 -3.59
C GLY A 43 9.69 25.96 -2.87
N ARG A 44 9.26 27.04 -3.55
CA ARG A 44 8.25 27.98 -3.06
C ARG A 44 6.94 27.77 -3.79
N SER A 45 5.85 27.83 -3.02
CA SER A 45 4.51 27.75 -3.59
C SER A 45 4.23 28.99 -4.43
N THR A 46 3.81 28.80 -5.68
CA THR A 46 3.32 29.92 -6.51
C THR A 46 1.98 30.42 -5.97
N GLY A 47 1.49 31.59 -6.40
CA GLY A 47 0.18 32.10 -5.94
C GLY A 47 -0.96 31.09 -6.15
N LEU A 48 -0.92 30.39 -7.29
CA LEU A 48 -1.84 29.29 -7.63
C LEU A 48 -1.60 28.06 -6.75
N GLY A 49 -0.33 27.71 -6.47
CA GLY A 49 0.03 26.67 -5.50
C GLY A 49 -0.47 26.97 -4.08
N GLU A 50 -0.45 28.22 -3.65
CA GLU A 50 -0.93 28.65 -2.34
C GLU A 50 -2.46 28.51 -2.24
N VAL A 51 -3.17 28.81 -3.32
CA VAL A 51 -4.62 28.62 -3.44
C VAL A 51 -4.97 27.13 -3.34
N PHE A 52 -4.28 26.26 -4.09
CA PHE A 52 -4.45 24.80 -3.97
C PHE A 52 -4.11 24.29 -2.57
N ALA A 53 -3.08 24.83 -1.92
CA ALA A 53 -2.75 24.48 -0.54
C ALA A 53 -3.85 24.90 0.44
N HIS A 54 -4.47 26.07 0.27
CA HIS A 54 -5.61 26.49 1.07
C HIS A 54 -6.86 25.63 0.82
N TYR A 55 -7.13 25.29 -0.44
CA TYR A 55 -8.22 24.39 -0.81
C TYR A 55 -8.02 23.00 -0.19
N GLY A 56 -6.83 22.40 -0.33
CA GLY A 56 -6.49 21.12 0.26
C GLY A 56 -6.55 21.10 1.79
N ARG A 57 -6.29 22.23 2.47
CA ARG A 57 -6.47 22.35 3.92
C ARG A 57 -7.93 22.16 4.35
N ILE A 58 -8.90 22.58 3.55
CA ILE A 58 -10.33 22.35 3.85
C ILE A 58 -10.61 20.84 3.93
N PHE A 59 -10.21 20.09 2.89
CA PHE A 59 -10.36 18.63 2.87
C PHE A 59 -9.60 17.97 4.02
N LYS A 60 -8.38 18.42 4.31
CA LYS A 60 -7.61 17.91 5.45
C LYS A 60 -8.34 18.15 6.77
N THR A 61 -8.91 19.33 6.98
CA THR A 61 -9.68 19.63 8.20
C THR A 61 -10.93 18.75 8.29
N LEU A 62 -11.70 18.61 7.22
CA LEU A 62 -12.87 17.73 7.18
C LEU A 62 -12.48 16.28 7.48
N HIS A 63 -11.41 15.78 6.85
CA HIS A 63 -10.87 14.46 7.08
C HIS A 63 -10.46 14.24 8.55
N LEU A 64 -9.77 15.20 9.16
CA LEU A 64 -9.36 15.11 10.56
C LEU A 64 -10.56 15.13 11.52
N LEU A 65 -11.56 15.98 11.25
CA LEU A 65 -12.79 16.02 12.03
C LEU A 65 -13.54 14.68 11.93
N GLN A 66 -13.66 14.13 10.73
CA GLN A 66 -14.27 12.82 10.52
C GLN A 66 -13.48 11.71 11.23
N PHE A 67 -12.15 11.71 11.15
CA PHE A 67 -11.28 10.76 11.83
C PHE A 67 -11.41 10.79 13.37
N LEU A 68 -11.60 11.99 13.94
CA LEU A 68 -11.81 12.16 15.38
C LEU A 68 -13.21 11.73 15.82
N HIS A 69 -14.23 11.98 15.01
CA HIS A 69 -15.62 11.74 15.36
C HIS A 69 -16.11 10.31 15.08
N ASP A 70 -15.67 9.70 13.97
CA ASP A 70 -16.16 8.43 13.47
C ASP A 70 -15.14 7.30 13.71
N GLU A 71 -15.48 6.38 14.62
CA GLU A 71 -14.65 5.21 14.91
C GLU A 71 -14.55 4.25 13.72
N GLY A 72 -15.63 4.06 12.96
CA GLY A 72 -15.65 3.20 11.77
C GLY A 72 -14.69 3.71 10.70
N TYR A 73 -14.72 5.02 10.44
CA TYR A 73 -13.79 5.68 9.53
C TYR A 73 -12.33 5.54 9.99
N ARG A 74 -12.06 5.73 11.29
CA ARG A 74 -10.74 5.53 11.89
C ARG A 74 -10.24 4.10 11.73
N ARG A 75 -11.11 3.12 12.01
CA ARG A 75 -10.78 1.69 11.91
C ARG A 75 -10.48 1.30 10.47
N MET A 76 -11.28 1.76 9.51
CA MET A 76 -11.03 1.55 8.07
C MET A 76 -9.66 2.09 7.65
N ILE A 77 -9.31 3.32 8.04
CA ILE A 77 -8.00 3.91 7.76
C ILE A 77 -6.88 3.09 8.41
N GLY A 78 -7.05 2.68 9.67
CA GLY A 78 -6.09 1.83 10.37
C GLY A 78 -5.85 0.49 9.66
N THR A 79 -6.91 -0.17 9.19
CA THR A 79 -6.80 -1.41 8.41
C THR A 79 -6.00 -1.17 7.13
N GLN A 80 -6.29 -0.10 6.38
CA GLN A 80 -5.55 0.19 5.15
C GLN A 80 -4.07 0.50 5.42
N LEU A 81 -3.78 1.25 6.48
CA LEU A 81 -2.40 1.52 6.91
C LEU A 81 -1.67 0.24 7.29
N ASN A 82 -2.29 -0.66 8.03
CA ASN A 82 -1.72 -1.95 8.39
C ASN A 82 -1.37 -2.79 7.16
N VAL A 83 -2.22 -2.77 6.13
CA VAL A 83 -1.93 -3.45 4.85
C VAL A 83 -0.71 -2.84 4.16
N GLN A 84 -0.63 -1.52 4.06
CA GLN A 84 0.52 -0.84 3.46
C GLN A 84 1.81 -1.10 4.25
N GLU A 85 1.75 -1.07 5.58
CA GLU A 85 2.90 -1.36 6.42
C GLU A 85 3.36 -2.81 6.31
N ALA A 86 2.43 -3.77 6.27
CA ALA A 86 2.74 -5.17 6.04
C ALA A 86 3.39 -5.37 4.66
N ARG A 87 2.88 -4.70 3.62
CA ARG A 87 3.48 -4.69 2.29
C ARG A 87 4.90 -4.13 2.30
N HIS A 88 5.12 -3.01 2.97
CA HIS A 88 6.44 -2.41 3.09
C HIS A 88 7.41 -3.31 3.89
N ARG A 89 6.94 -3.99 4.93
CA ARG A 89 7.73 -4.98 5.68
C ARG A 89 8.16 -6.15 4.79
N LEU A 90 7.22 -6.72 4.04
CA LEU A 90 7.51 -7.78 3.08
C LEU A 90 8.50 -7.32 1.99
N ALA A 91 8.26 -6.14 1.40
CA ALA A 91 9.15 -5.57 0.40
C ALA A 91 10.57 -5.40 0.92
N ARG A 92 10.75 -4.91 2.15
CA ARG A 92 12.07 -4.82 2.79
C ARG A 92 12.71 -6.19 3.03
N LYS A 93 11.92 -7.22 3.34
CA LYS A 93 12.41 -8.58 3.54
C LYS A 93 12.87 -9.23 2.23
N ILE A 94 12.12 -9.00 1.14
CA ILE A 94 12.46 -9.49 -0.22
C ILE A 94 13.69 -8.76 -0.77
N ALA A 95 13.74 -7.42 -0.65
CA ALA A 95 14.82 -6.59 -1.18
C ALA A 95 16.15 -6.73 -0.40
N PHE A 96 16.23 -7.65 0.55
CA PHE A 96 17.35 -7.77 1.46
C PHE A 96 18.54 -8.50 0.81
N GLY A 97 19.39 -7.72 0.14
CA GLY A 97 20.80 -8.07 -0.08
C GLY A 97 21.66 -7.58 1.10
N ASN A 98 22.64 -8.39 1.54
CA ASN A 98 23.70 -8.08 2.52
C ASN A 98 23.38 -8.11 4.04
N ARG A 99 22.71 -9.16 4.56
CA ARG A 99 22.80 -9.53 6.00
C ARG A 99 22.52 -8.41 7.03
N GLY A 100 21.76 -7.37 6.68
CA GLY A 100 21.25 -6.39 7.67
C GLY A 100 21.77 -4.98 7.50
N GLN A 101 22.66 -4.71 6.55
CA GLN A 101 23.22 -3.37 6.36
C GLN A 101 22.86 -2.81 4.98
N LEU A 102 21.96 -1.81 4.99
CA LEU A 102 21.60 -1.01 3.82
C LEU A 102 22.79 -0.13 3.38
N ARG A 103 23.67 -0.68 2.54
CA ARG A 103 24.72 0.07 1.84
C ARG A 103 24.51 -0.03 0.34
N GLN A 104 23.52 0.69 -0.16
CA GLN A 104 23.59 1.13 -1.56
C GLN A 104 22.87 2.47 -1.72
N ARG A 105 23.63 3.46 -2.19
CA ARG A 105 23.08 4.77 -2.57
C ARG A 105 22.20 4.55 -3.79
N TYR A 106 20.91 4.85 -3.62
CA TYR A 106 19.89 4.93 -4.67
C TYR A 106 20.35 5.83 -5.83
N ARG A 107 20.63 5.27 -7.01
CA ARG A 107 20.68 6.00 -8.31
C ARG A 107 20.70 5.05 -9.52
N GLU A 108 19.87 5.39 -10.52
CA GLU A 108 19.67 4.82 -11.88
C GLU A 108 19.46 3.28 -12.00
N GLY A 109 18.34 2.87 -12.64
CA GLY A 109 17.88 1.46 -12.71
C GLY A 109 16.73 1.09 -11.76
N MET A 110 16.11 2.10 -11.12
CA MET A 110 15.05 1.89 -10.13
C MET A 110 13.77 1.29 -10.70
N GLU A 111 13.41 1.59 -11.94
CA GLU A 111 12.15 1.11 -12.53
C GLU A 111 12.16 -0.42 -12.65
N ASP A 112 13.27 -1.00 -13.13
CA ASP A 112 13.44 -2.45 -13.23
C ASP A 112 13.52 -3.12 -11.85
N GLN A 113 14.24 -2.50 -10.89
CA GLN A 113 14.34 -3.02 -9.53
C GLN A 113 12.99 -2.97 -8.79
N LEU A 114 12.22 -1.88 -8.95
CA LEU A 114 10.88 -1.75 -8.39
C LEU A 114 9.89 -2.69 -9.09
N GLY A 115 10.03 -2.89 -10.40
CA GLY A 115 9.27 -3.87 -11.16
C GLY A 115 9.52 -5.30 -10.68
N ALA A 116 10.79 -5.69 -10.53
CA ALA A 116 11.18 -7.01 -10.02
C ALA A 116 10.73 -7.24 -8.57
N LEU A 117 10.89 -6.23 -7.70
CA LEU A 117 10.39 -6.26 -6.32
C LEU A 117 8.87 -6.39 -6.28
N GLY A 118 8.16 -5.67 -7.14
CA GLY A 118 6.72 -5.75 -7.31
C GLY A 118 6.27 -7.15 -7.74
N LEU A 119 6.99 -7.76 -8.71
CA LEU A 119 6.73 -9.12 -9.16
C LEU A 119 6.91 -10.14 -8.03
N ALA A 120 8.03 -10.06 -7.29
CA ALA A 120 8.29 -10.96 -6.16
C ALA A 120 7.24 -10.82 -5.05
N LEU A 121 6.83 -9.58 -4.73
CA LEU A 121 5.77 -9.32 -3.77
C LEU A 121 4.43 -9.93 -4.23
N ASN A 122 4.07 -9.76 -5.51
CA ASN A 122 2.86 -10.33 -6.07
C ASN A 122 2.91 -11.86 -6.10
N ALA A 123 4.07 -12.47 -6.35
CA ALA A 123 4.25 -13.93 -6.30
C ALA A 123 4.01 -14.48 -4.89
N VAL A 124 4.52 -13.80 -3.85
CA VAL A 124 4.24 -14.15 -2.44
C VAL A 124 2.74 -14.04 -2.14
N VAL A 125 2.11 -12.93 -2.54
CA VAL A 125 0.68 -12.71 -2.32
C VAL A 125 -0.16 -13.78 -3.01
N TRP A 126 0.18 -14.13 -4.25
CA TRP A 126 -0.49 -15.17 -5.01
C TRP A 126 -0.34 -16.54 -4.34
N TRP A 127 0.88 -16.92 -3.97
CA TRP A 127 1.14 -18.17 -3.24
C TRP A 127 0.31 -18.25 -1.95
N ASN A 128 0.37 -17.22 -1.12
CA ASN A 128 -0.42 -17.15 0.11
C ASN A 128 -1.92 -17.26 -0.14
N SER A 129 -2.42 -16.62 -1.20
CA SER A 129 -3.85 -16.65 -1.53
C SER A 129 -4.30 -18.06 -1.91
N LEU A 130 -3.49 -18.80 -2.69
CA LEU A 130 -3.77 -20.19 -3.02
C LEU A 130 -3.81 -21.10 -1.78
N TYR A 131 -2.81 -20.99 -0.89
CA TYR A 131 -2.75 -21.83 0.31
C TYR A 131 -3.81 -21.45 1.34
N LEU A 132 -4.12 -20.16 1.51
CA LEU A 132 -5.23 -19.72 2.36
C LEU A 132 -6.57 -20.25 1.85
N ASN A 133 -6.79 -20.23 0.53
CA ASN A 133 -8.00 -20.80 -0.05
C ASN A 133 -8.10 -22.31 0.21
N ALA A 134 -7.00 -23.05 -0.02
CA ALA A 134 -6.97 -24.48 0.26
C ALA A 134 -7.19 -24.80 1.74
N ALA A 135 -6.60 -24.01 2.65
CA ALA A 135 -6.80 -24.18 4.09
C ALA A 135 -8.24 -23.90 4.51
N VAL A 136 -8.87 -22.85 3.94
CA VAL A 136 -10.29 -22.54 4.18
C VAL A 136 -11.19 -23.69 3.71
N THR A 137 -10.93 -24.24 2.52
CA THR A 137 -11.69 -25.38 1.99
C THR A 137 -11.55 -26.60 2.90
N GLN A 138 -10.33 -26.95 3.30
CA GLN A 138 -10.09 -28.08 4.19
C GLN A 138 -10.77 -27.90 5.55
N LEU A 139 -10.74 -26.69 6.14
CA LEU A 139 -11.41 -26.40 7.41
C LEU A 139 -12.93 -26.54 7.29
N ARG A 140 -13.53 -26.08 6.17
CA ARG A 140 -14.96 -26.25 5.90
C ARG A 140 -15.33 -27.73 5.78
N GLU A 141 -14.52 -28.52 5.08
CA GLU A 141 -14.71 -29.98 4.94
C GLU A 141 -14.59 -30.72 6.29
N GLN A 142 -13.73 -30.24 7.19
CA GLN A 142 -13.59 -30.76 8.56
C GLN A 142 -14.73 -30.34 9.50
N GLY A 143 -15.72 -29.58 9.01
CA GLY A 143 -16.87 -29.12 9.79
C GLY A 143 -16.58 -27.90 10.66
N PHE A 144 -15.42 -27.24 10.51
CA PHE A 144 -15.14 -25.99 11.20
C PHE A 144 -15.97 -24.85 10.57
N PRO A 145 -16.70 -24.04 11.36
CA PRO A 145 -17.58 -22.99 10.84
C PRO A 145 -16.77 -21.78 10.35
N VAL A 146 -16.19 -21.87 9.16
CA VAL A 146 -15.52 -20.75 8.49
C VAL A 146 -16.56 -19.81 7.88
N THR A 147 -16.84 -18.69 8.54
CA THR A 147 -17.76 -17.66 8.04
C THR A 147 -17.09 -16.75 7.00
N ASP A 148 -17.89 -16.17 6.10
CA ASP A 148 -17.37 -15.24 5.09
C ASP A 148 -16.78 -13.96 5.72
N GLU A 149 -17.27 -13.54 6.89
CA GLU A 149 -16.67 -12.44 7.66
C GLU A 149 -15.25 -12.74 8.13
N MET A 150 -14.95 -14.00 8.47
CA MET A 150 -13.58 -14.41 8.81
C MET A 150 -12.69 -14.39 7.58
N CYS A 151 -13.18 -14.88 6.44
CA CYS A 151 -12.46 -14.83 5.17
C CYS A 151 -12.16 -13.39 4.73
N ALA A 152 -13.10 -12.46 4.94
CA ALA A 152 -12.92 -11.04 4.61
C ALA A 152 -11.80 -10.36 5.42
N ARG A 153 -11.38 -10.95 6.55
CA ARG A 153 -10.27 -10.44 7.39
C ARG A 153 -8.92 -11.05 7.03
N LEU A 154 -8.86 -12.04 6.13
CA LEU A 154 -7.62 -12.68 5.72
C LEU A 154 -6.79 -11.73 4.86
N LEU A 155 -5.51 -11.60 5.23
CA LEU A 155 -4.54 -10.81 4.48
C LEU A 155 -3.45 -11.75 3.94
N PRO A 156 -3.36 -11.96 2.61
CA PRO A 156 -2.40 -12.88 2.00
C PRO A 156 -0.97 -12.30 1.94
N ILE A 157 -0.52 -11.64 3.01
CA ILE A 157 0.75 -10.90 3.05
C ILE A 157 1.73 -11.45 4.09
N ALA A 158 1.34 -12.49 4.83
CA ALA A 158 2.19 -13.17 5.79
C ALA A 158 3.42 -13.78 5.09
N TYR A 159 4.58 -13.69 5.74
CA TYR A 159 5.85 -14.12 5.13
C TYR A 159 6.77 -14.87 6.08
N GLU A 160 6.32 -15.15 7.31
CA GLU A 160 7.12 -15.86 8.32
C GLU A 160 7.41 -17.31 7.91
N HIS A 161 6.50 -17.93 7.15
CA HIS A 161 6.66 -19.28 6.60
C HIS A 161 7.56 -19.33 5.34
N ILE A 162 8.01 -18.18 4.83
CA ILE A 162 8.81 -18.10 3.62
C ILE A 162 10.28 -18.00 4.01
N ASN A 163 11.06 -18.98 3.54
CA ASN A 163 12.49 -18.91 3.69
C ASN A 163 13.13 -18.02 2.62
N PHE A 164 13.54 -16.82 3.02
CA PHE A 164 14.29 -15.89 2.17
C PHE A 164 15.82 -16.12 2.21
N LEU A 165 16.33 -16.92 3.16
CA LEU A 165 17.77 -17.09 3.41
C LEU A 165 18.16 -18.57 3.62
N GLY A 166 19.13 -19.06 2.86
CA GLY A 166 19.71 -20.38 3.14
C GLY A 166 20.05 -21.16 1.88
N ARG A 167 20.20 -22.48 2.03
CA ARG A 167 20.41 -23.41 0.92
C ARG A 167 19.07 -23.91 0.43
N TYR A 168 18.81 -23.72 -0.85
CA TYR A 168 17.64 -24.28 -1.54
C TYR A 168 18.02 -25.63 -2.11
N ALA A 169 17.40 -26.70 -1.60
CA ALA A 169 17.43 -27.98 -2.27
C ALA A 169 16.32 -27.98 -3.33
N PHE A 170 16.69 -27.79 -4.59
CA PHE A 170 15.74 -27.93 -5.69
C PHE A 170 15.62 -29.41 -6.03
N THR A 171 14.65 -30.08 -5.42
CA THR A 171 14.15 -31.35 -5.94
C THR A 171 13.22 -31.03 -7.10
N ARG A 172 13.27 -31.80 -8.19
CA ARG A 172 12.37 -31.63 -9.33
C ARG A 172 10.93 -31.57 -8.82
N ALA A 173 10.27 -30.44 -9.04
CA ALA A 173 8.90 -30.23 -8.60
C ALA A 173 8.01 -31.26 -9.30
N ASP A 174 7.11 -31.89 -8.54
CA ASP A 174 6.04 -32.67 -9.12
C ASP A 174 5.13 -31.71 -9.91
N THR A 175 5.09 -31.87 -11.24
CA THR A 175 4.32 -31.04 -12.15
C THR A 175 2.84 -31.43 -12.20
N SER A 176 2.39 -32.31 -11.31
CA SER A 176 0.98 -32.72 -11.16
C SER A 176 0.03 -31.56 -10.83
N GLY A 177 0.56 -30.38 -10.46
CA GLY A 177 -0.24 -29.19 -10.15
C GLY A 177 -0.86 -29.22 -8.75
N ALA A 178 -0.55 -30.24 -7.95
CA ALA A 178 -1.01 -30.35 -6.58
C ALA A 178 -0.30 -29.33 -5.66
N LEU A 179 -1.05 -28.77 -4.71
CA LEU A 179 -0.46 -27.96 -3.64
C LEU A 179 0.42 -28.83 -2.74
N ARG A 180 1.46 -28.24 -2.15
CA ARG A 180 2.24 -28.96 -1.14
C ARG A 180 1.34 -29.28 0.05
N PRO A 181 1.50 -30.46 0.68
CA PRO A 181 0.76 -30.78 1.88
C PRO A 181 0.98 -29.74 2.98
N PHE A 182 -0.06 -29.45 3.75
CA PHE A 182 0.08 -28.65 4.96
C PHE A 182 0.93 -29.39 5.99
N HIS A 183 1.71 -28.66 6.78
CA HIS A 183 2.38 -29.23 7.93
C HIS A 183 1.34 -29.61 9.00
N GLU A 184 1.38 -30.84 9.48
CA GLU A 184 0.60 -31.24 10.65
C GLU A 184 1.06 -30.44 11.87
N VAL A 185 0.13 -29.80 12.56
CA VAL A 185 0.41 -29.16 13.84
C VAL A 185 0.55 -30.29 14.86
N SER A 186 1.76 -30.58 15.30
CA SER A 186 2.00 -31.52 16.38
C SER A 186 1.26 -31.04 17.64
N ALA A 187 0.38 -31.89 18.18
CA ALA A 187 -0.48 -31.61 19.33
C ALA A 187 0.26 -31.53 20.68
N ASN A 188 1.45 -30.91 20.72
CA ASN A 188 2.25 -30.72 21.92
C ASN A 188 2.72 -29.25 22.01
N ALA A 189 1.82 -28.39 22.49
CA ALA A 189 2.16 -27.13 23.13
C ALA A 189 1.04 -26.82 24.14
N GLY A 190 1.10 -27.49 25.29
CA GLY A 190 0.41 -27.08 26.51
C GLY A 190 1.24 -26.07 27.28
#